data_AF-A0A956Z0B1-F1
#
_entry.id   AF-A0A956Z0B1-F1
#
_cell.length_a   1.000
_cell.length_b   1.000
_cell.length_c   1.000
_cell.angle_alpha   90.00
_cell.angle_beta   90.00
_cell.angle_gamma   90.00
#
_symmetry.space_group_name_H-M   'P 1'
#
loop_
_entity.id
_entity.type
_entity.pdbx_description
1 polymer ?
#
loop_
_entity_poly.entity_id
_entity_poly.type
_entity_poly.pdbx_seq_one_letter_code
_entity_poly.pdbx_strand_id
1 'polypeptide(L)'
;MFQTLIAWLAVALLIVMIYPWTRVLLAQSAADDQRLLAYTLLPGLAIGALTLIMFWLGLLGIRYNAASVGLPYAALCLLGFWLWTRSVTVSPLTSSAHIRIPYHVLYLIPALLVAAAILFNAAYWPFSRDDTLGIYQPFAQMMADSRTLVPLTGADSLYRAYPMALPLAYAFTYILSGWENEYLARVVPALLSVGCLPAAYLIGRRLLPGRSGAQNLAGVLSALIIAFTPTFVRWASSGYVDLPMAYFWAMTVLFCLRV
;
A
#
# COMPACT_ATOMS: atom_id res chain seq x y z
N MET A 1 14.49 -17.51 12.40
CA MET A 1 14.55 -17.64 10.92
C MET A 1 13.22 -18.12 10.32
N PHE A 2 12.68 -19.28 10.71
CA PHE A 2 11.40 -19.80 10.17
C PHE A 2 10.20 -18.86 10.42
N GLN A 3 10.04 -18.36 11.65
CA GLN A 3 8.98 -17.40 11.99
C GLN A 3 9.05 -16.10 11.18
N THR A 4 10.25 -15.63 10.86
CA THR A 4 10.47 -14.42 10.04
C THR A 4 10.00 -14.65 8.61
N LEU A 5 10.34 -15.78 8.00
CA LEU A 5 9.84 -16.13 6.66
C LEU A 5 8.32 -16.24 6.63
N ILE A 6 7.71 -16.82 7.66
CA ILE A 6 6.25 -16.87 7.81
C ILE A 6 5.67 -15.46 7.88
N ALA A 7 6.27 -14.53 8.62
CA ALA A 7 5.79 -13.16 8.71
C ALA A 7 5.82 -12.44 7.36
N TRP A 8 6.90 -12.61 6.58
CA TRP A 8 6.98 -12.09 5.20
C TRP A 8 5.87 -12.64 4.31
N LEU A 9 5.67 -13.96 4.32
CA LEU A 9 4.60 -14.61 3.55
C LEU A 9 3.21 -14.17 4.01
N ALA A 10 2.99 -14.02 5.32
CA ALA A 10 1.74 -13.57 5.89
C ALA A 10 1.39 -12.14 5.47
N VAL A 11 2.36 -11.21 5.49
CA VAL A 11 2.15 -9.84 5.01
C VAL A 11 1.87 -9.82 3.51
N ALA A 12 2.63 -10.59 2.72
CA ALA A 12 2.38 -10.68 1.28
C ALA A 12 0.98 -11.25 0.98
N LEU A 13 0.59 -12.31 1.68
CA LEU A 13 -0.74 -12.92 1.55
C LEU A 13 -1.84 -11.94 1.96
N LEU A 14 -1.66 -11.22 3.07
CA LEU A 14 -2.58 -10.19 3.55
C LEU A 14 -2.86 -9.14 2.47
N ILE A 15 -1.81 -8.67 1.80
CA ILE A 15 -1.92 -7.71 0.71
C ILE A 15 -2.67 -8.31 -0.48
N VAL A 16 -2.34 -9.53 -0.90
CA VAL A 16 -2.98 -10.17 -2.07
C VAL A 16 -4.44 -10.52 -1.80
N MET A 17 -4.78 -10.97 -0.60
CA MET A 17 -6.13 -11.44 -0.24
C MET A 17 -7.20 -10.35 -0.28
N ILE A 18 -6.83 -9.05 -0.20
CA ILE A 18 -7.79 -7.95 -0.34
C ILE A 18 -8.15 -7.65 -1.81
N TYR A 19 -7.47 -8.26 -2.79
CA TYR A 19 -7.68 -8.01 -4.21
C TYR A 19 -9.16 -8.10 -4.67
N PRO A 20 -9.98 -9.07 -4.21
CA PRO A 20 -11.40 -9.11 -4.55
C PRO A 20 -12.14 -7.81 -4.23
N TRP A 21 -11.84 -7.14 -3.12
CA TRP A 21 -12.41 -5.83 -2.81
C TRP A 21 -12.02 -4.77 -3.82
N THR A 22 -10.76 -4.75 -4.28
CA THR A 22 -10.35 -3.82 -5.34
C THR A 22 -11.18 -4.04 -6.61
N ARG A 23 -11.55 -5.29 -6.93
CA ARG A 23 -12.41 -5.59 -8.09
C ARG A 23 -13.85 -5.16 -7.86
N VAL A 24 -14.41 -5.42 -6.68
CA VAL A 24 -15.78 -5.00 -6.31
C VAL A 24 -15.91 -3.47 -6.35
N LEU A 25 -15.00 -2.75 -5.72
CA LEU A 25 -15.01 -1.28 -5.66
C LEU A 25 -14.83 -0.63 -7.04
N LEU A 26 -14.15 -1.32 -7.96
CA LEU A 26 -13.91 -0.80 -9.31
C LEU A 26 -14.93 -1.33 -10.34
N ALA A 27 -15.83 -2.24 -9.98
CA ALA A 27 -16.70 -2.97 -10.90
C ALA A 27 -17.64 -2.08 -11.72
N GLN A 28 -18.07 -0.94 -11.17
CA GLN A 28 -19.07 -0.07 -11.78
C GLN A 28 -18.52 0.88 -12.87
N SER A 29 -17.24 0.77 -13.23
CA SER A 29 -16.60 1.72 -14.14
C SER A 29 -16.03 1.04 -15.37
N ALA A 30 -16.40 1.59 -16.53
CA ALA A 30 -16.03 1.12 -17.86
C ALA A 30 -14.62 1.57 -18.32
N ALA A 31 -13.76 2.01 -17.41
CA ALA A 31 -12.45 2.54 -17.79
C ALA A 31 -11.47 1.42 -18.17
N ASP A 32 -10.75 1.58 -19.29
CA ASP A 32 -9.76 0.62 -19.80
C ASP A 32 -8.60 0.32 -18.84
N ASP A 33 -8.35 1.19 -17.86
CA ASP A 33 -7.26 1.10 -16.88
C ASP A 33 -7.62 0.34 -15.59
N GLN A 34 -8.81 -0.26 -15.53
CA GLN A 34 -9.38 -0.87 -14.32
C GLN A 34 -8.47 -1.91 -13.64
N ARG A 35 -7.67 -2.67 -14.40
CA ARG A 35 -6.74 -3.67 -13.82
C ARG A 35 -5.54 -3.01 -13.16
N LEU A 36 -4.91 -2.04 -13.81
CA LEU A 36 -3.78 -1.32 -13.24
C LEU A 36 -4.21 -0.51 -12.02
N LEU A 37 -5.38 0.13 -12.07
CA LEU A 37 -5.97 0.82 -10.93
C LEU A 37 -6.26 -0.14 -9.76
N ALA A 38 -6.72 -1.37 -10.04
CA ALA A 38 -6.94 -2.39 -9.00
C ALA A 38 -5.64 -2.75 -8.27
N TYR A 39 -4.55 -3.01 -9.03
CA TYR A 39 -3.24 -3.28 -8.43
C TYR A 39 -2.65 -2.08 -7.70
N THR A 40 -2.91 -0.87 -8.21
CA THR A 40 -2.45 0.37 -7.58
C THR A 40 -3.16 0.59 -6.24
N LEU A 41 -4.47 0.32 -6.16
CA LEU A 41 -5.27 0.45 -4.94
C LEU A 41 -4.93 -0.60 -3.87
N LEU A 42 -4.50 -1.79 -4.30
CA LEU A 42 -4.30 -2.97 -3.46
C LEU A 42 -3.51 -2.71 -2.17
N PRO A 43 -2.28 -2.15 -2.18
CA PRO A 43 -1.52 -1.94 -0.96
C PRO A 43 -2.20 -0.95 0.00
N GLY A 44 -2.81 0.12 -0.54
CA GLY A 44 -3.55 1.09 0.26
C GLY A 44 -4.75 0.49 0.98
N LEU A 45 -5.52 -0.35 0.27
CA LEU A 45 -6.68 -1.00 0.84
C LEU A 45 -6.28 -2.05 1.88
N ALA A 46 -5.22 -2.83 1.62
CA ALA A 46 -4.71 -3.84 2.54
C ALA A 46 -4.21 -3.22 3.85
N ILE A 47 -3.29 -2.25 3.75
CA ILE A 47 -2.69 -1.60 4.92
C ILE A 47 -3.71 -0.72 5.64
N GLY A 48 -4.58 -0.03 4.89
CA GLY A 48 -5.68 0.76 5.46
C GLY A 48 -6.65 -0.10 6.26
N ALA A 49 -7.11 -1.23 5.70
CA ALA A 49 -8.02 -2.14 6.41
C ALA A 49 -7.37 -2.78 7.63
N LEU A 50 -6.12 -3.26 7.51
CA LEU A 50 -5.36 -3.83 8.62
C LEU A 50 -5.23 -2.85 9.79
N THR A 51 -4.77 -1.64 9.50
CA THR A 51 -4.50 -0.64 10.53
C THR A 51 -5.79 -0.10 11.13
N LEU A 52 -6.86 0.01 10.34
CA LEU A 52 -8.19 0.37 10.84
C LEU A 52 -8.76 -0.70 11.79
N ILE A 53 -8.60 -1.98 11.46
CA ILE A 53 -8.97 -3.09 12.35
C ILE A 53 -8.21 -2.98 13.67
N MET A 54 -6.88 -2.86 13.63
CA MET A 54 -6.07 -2.75 14.84
C MET A 54 -6.41 -1.51 15.66
N PHE A 55 -6.71 -0.39 15.00
CA PHE A 55 -7.14 0.82 15.67
C PHE A 55 -8.44 0.58 16.46
N TRP A 56 -9.46 -0.01 15.81
CA TRP A 56 -10.71 -0.35 16.48
C TRP A 56 -10.56 -1.37 17.60
N LEU A 57 -9.75 -2.41 17.41
CA LEU A 57 -9.44 -3.37 18.48
C LEU A 57 -8.82 -2.64 19.69
N GLY A 58 -7.91 -1.69 19.44
CA GLY A 58 -7.29 -0.88 20.46
C GLY A 58 -8.29 -0.01 21.21
N LEU A 59 -9.21 0.66 20.50
CA LEU A 59 -10.28 1.46 21.11
C LEU A 59 -11.24 0.61 21.95
N LEU A 60 -11.48 -0.63 21.54
CA LEU A 60 -12.32 -1.59 22.27
C LEU A 60 -11.59 -2.30 23.42
N GLY A 61 -10.31 -1.99 23.66
CA GLY A 61 -9.50 -2.65 24.69
C GLY A 61 -9.15 -4.11 24.37
N ILE A 62 -9.29 -4.54 23.12
CA ILE A 62 -8.97 -5.89 22.67
C ILE A 62 -7.47 -5.98 22.38
N ARG A 63 -6.80 -6.94 23.01
CA ARG A 63 -5.35 -7.13 22.83
C ARG A 63 -4.98 -7.58 21.42
N TYR A 64 -3.91 -7.02 20.88
CA TYR A 64 -3.35 -7.37 19.58
C TYR A 64 -2.66 -8.73 19.63
N ASN A 65 -3.04 -9.63 18.75
CA ASN A 65 -2.30 -10.84 18.43
C ASN A 65 -2.66 -11.28 17.01
N ALA A 66 -1.96 -12.30 16.49
CA ALA A 66 -2.20 -12.76 15.13
C ALA A 66 -3.65 -13.17 14.87
N ALA A 67 -4.35 -13.75 15.86
CA ALA A 67 -5.74 -14.16 15.72
C ALA A 67 -6.71 -12.96 15.83
N SER A 68 -6.55 -12.09 16.83
CA SER A 68 -7.46 -10.96 17.03
C SER A 68 -7.44 -9.97 15.87
N VAL A 69 -6.30 -9.81 15.19
CA VAL A 69 -6.17 -9.01 13.98
C VAL A 69 -6.49 -9.82 12.72
N GLY A 70 -5.99 -11.05 12.62
CA GLY A 70 -6.09 -11.88 11.42
C GLY A 70 -7.51 -12.39 11.14
N LEU A 71 -8.28 -12.75 12.15
CA LEU A 71 -9.66 -13.23 11.98
C LEU A 71 -10.61 -12.17 11.38
N PRO A 72 -10.71 -10.94 11.93
CA PRO A 72 -11.55 -9.91 11.31
C PRO A 72 -11.04 -9.52 9.92
N TYR A 73 -9.72 -9.49 9.69
CA TYR A 73 -9.16 -9.23 8.37
C TYR A 73 -9.53 -10.33 7.37
N ALA A 74 -9.44 -11.60 7.77
CA ALA A 74 -9.83 -12.74 6.95
C ALA A 74 -11.34 -12.74 6.65
N ALA A 75 -12.18 -12.43 7.65
CA ALA A 75 -13.62 -12.27 7.46
C ALA A 75 -13.94 -11.17 6.44
N LEU A 76 -13.23 -10.03 6.51
CA LEU A 76 -13.33 -8.96 5.52
C LEU A 76 -12.94 -9.45 4.12
N CYS A 77 -11.83 -10.18 3.98
CA CYS A 77 -11.40 -10.74 2.69
C CYS A 77 -12.41 -11.75 2.12
N LEU A 78 -12.95 -12.64 2.96
CA LEU A 78 -13.97 -13.62 2.57
C LEU A 78 -15.24 -12.93 2.08
N LEU A 79 -15.68 -11.86 2.75
CA LEU A 79 -16.81 -11.05 2.30
C LEU A 79 -16.53 -10.41 0.93
N GLY A 80 -15.34 -9.84 0.74
CA GLY A 80 -14.92 -9.27 -0.55
C GLY A 80 -14.89 -10.31 -1.66
N PHE A 81 -14.41 -11.52 -1.37
CA PHE A 81 -14.41 -12.64 -2.32
C PHE A 81 -15.84 -13.07 -2.68
N TRP A 82 -16.70 -13.24 -1.68
CA TRP A 82 -18.11 -13.56 -1.89
C TRP A 82 -18.81 -12.51 -2.77
N LEU A 83 -18.68 -11.22 -2.43
CA LEU A 83 -19.23 -10.13 -3.23
C LEU A 83 -18.66 -10.14 -4.66
N TRP A 84 -17.35 -10.32 -4.81
CA TRP A 84 -16.73 -10.38 -6.13
C TRP A 84 -17.34 -11.48 -6.99
N THR A 85 -17.52 -12.69 -6.46
CA THR A 85 -18.17 -13.81 -7.20
C THR A 85 -19.62 -13.51 -7.60
N ARG A 86 -20.31 -12.64 -6.86
CA ARG A 86 -21.68 -12.20 -7.19
C ARG A 86 -21.70 -11.04 -8.18
N SER A 87 -20.66 -10.22 -8.20
CA SER A 87 -20.53 -9.04 -9.06
C SER A 87 -19.87 -9.34 -10.41
N VAL A 88 -19.41 -10.57 -10.68
CA VAL A 88 -18.89 -10.95 -12.00
C VAL A 88 -20.04 -10.97 -13.02
N THR A 89 -20.34 -9.82 -13.59
CA THR A 89 -20.90 -9.75 -14.94
C THR A 89 -19.78 -10.21 -15.87
N VAL A 90 -19.94 -11.40 -16.45
CA VAL A 90 -19.02 -11.92 -17.47
C VAL A 90 -19.07 -10.96 -18.66
N SER A 91 -18.17 -9.98 -18.69
CA SER A 91 -17.85 -9.33 -19.96
C SER A 91 -17.25 -10.42 -20.84
N PRO A 92 -17.84 -10.71 -22.01
CA PRO A 92 -17.29 -11.70 -22.91
C PRO A 92 -15.85 -11.28 -23.22
N LEU A 93 -14.92 -12.24 -23.10
CA LEU A 93 -13.55 -12.13 -23.58
C LEU A 93 -13.59 -11.83 -25.07
N THR A 94 -13.72 -10.56 -25.41
CA THR A 94 -13.61 -10.10 -26.79
C THR A 94 -12.14 -9.79 -27.04
N SER A 95 -11.66 -10.49 -28.07
CA SER A 95 -10.43 -10.27 -28.78
C SER A 95 -9.18 -10.96 -28.22
N SER A 96 -8.86 -12.07 -28.88
CA SER A 96 -7.49 -12.49 -29.20
C SER A 96 -6.76 -11.35 -29.93
N ALA A 97 -6.41 -10.29 -29.21
CA ALA A 97 -5.45 -9.32 -29.70
C ALA A 97 -4.07 -9.96 -29.58
N HIS A 98 -3.33 -10.07 -30.69
CA HIS A 98 -1.90 -10.28 -30.62
C HIS A 98 -1.31 -9.31 -29.60
N ILE A 99 -0.61 -9.84 -28.58
CA ILE A 99 0.06 -9.05 -27.56
C ILE A 99 1.22 -8.32 -28.24
N ARG A 100 0.92 -7.21 -28.91
CA ARG A 100 1.92 -6.22 -29.27
C ARG A 100 2.14 -5.38 -28.03
N ILE A 101 3.23 -5.66 -27.32
CA ILE A 101 3.70 -4.78 -26.25
C ILE A 101 3.96 -3.42 -26.92
N PRO A 102 3.16 -2.39 -26.63
CA PRO A 102 3.42 -1.08 -27.21
C PRO A 102 4.80 -0.62 -26.75
N TYR A 103 5.62 -0.08 -27.65
CA TYR A 103 6.98 0.37 -27.33
C TYR A 103 7.02 1.33 -26.13
N HIS A 104 5.94 2.08 -25.87
CA HIS A 104 5.84 2.97 -24.72
C HIS A 104 5.81 2.26 -23.36
N VAL A 105 5.48 0.97 -23.32
CA VAL A 105 5.55 0.16 -22.09
C VAL A 105 7.00 -0.13 -21.71
N LEU A 106 7.94 -0.16 -22.68
CA LEU A 106 9.37 -0.28 -22.38
C LEU A 106 9.90 0.92 -21.59
N TYR A 107 9.28 2.10 -21.73
CA TYR A 107 9.63 3.28 -20.94
C TYR A 107 9.21 3.16 -19.47
N LEU A 108 8.45 2.13 -19.07
CA LEU A 108 8.17 1.85 -17.66
C LEU A 108 9.25 0.99 -17.00
N ILE A 109 10.16 0.38 -17.77
CA ILE A 109 11.26 -0.43 -17.22
C ILE A 109 12.11 0.37 -16.21
N PRO A 110 12.53 1.62 -16.47
CA PRO A 110 13.27 2.40 -15.48
C PRO A 110 12.46 2.63 -14.19
N ALA A 111 11.17 2.92 -14.30
CA ALA A 111 10.30 3.07 -13.12
C ALA A 111 10.19 1.76 -12.32
N LEU A 112 10.12 0.61 -13.00
CA LEU A 112 10.14 -0.72 -12.35
C LEU A 112 11.47 -1.02 -11.67
N LEU A 113 12.60 -0.66 -12.29
CA LEU A 113 13.93 -0.82 -11.69
C LEU A 113 14.08 0.06 -10.44
N VAL A 114 13.59 1.30 -10.49
CA VAL A 114 13.56 2.20 -9.33
C VAL A 114 12.66 1.63 -8.23
N ALA A 115 11.47 1.14 -8.57
CA ALA A 115 10.58 0.49 -7.61
C ALA A 115 11.24 -0.72 -6.93
N ALA A 116 11.90 -1.58 -7.72
CA ALA A 116 12.64 -2.72 -7.20
C ALA A 116 13.79 -2.30 -6.28
N ALA A 117 14.54 -1.25 -6.66
CA ALA A 117 15.62 -0.71 -5.83
C ALA A 117 15.09 -0.13 -4.51
N ILE A 118 13.94 0.57 -4.52
CA ILE A 118 13.29 1.10 -3.31
C ILE A 118 12.89 -0.05 -2.37
N LEU A 119 12.22 -1.08 -2.90
CA LEU A 119 11.78 -2.23 -2.10
C LEU A 119 12.97 -3.05 -1.58
N PHE A 120 14.00 -3.25 -2.41
CA PHE A 120 15.24 -3.88 -1.98
C PHE A 120 15.90 -3.10 -0.86
N ASN A 121 16.03 -1.77 -0.99
CA ASN A 121 16.61 -0.92 0.04
C ASN A 121 15.83 -1.00 1.36
N ALA A 122 14.49 -1.03 1.28
CA ALA A 122 13.63 -1.19 2.45
C ALA A 122 13.78 -2.57 3.13
N ALA A 123 13.89 -3.64 2.34
CA ALA A 123 14.03 -5.00 2.85
C ALA A 123 15.44 -5.32 3.36
N TYR A 124 16.46 -4.59 2.90
CA TYR A 124 17.86 -4.89 3.20
C TYR A 124 18.42 -4.07 4.37
N TRP A 125 17.97 -2.83 4.55
CA TRP A 125 18.50 -1.93 5.58
C TRP A 125 17.47 -1.63 6.68
N PRO A 126 17.88 -1.56 7.97
CA PRO A 126 17.00 -1.18 9.08
C PRO A 126 16.58 0.30 9.03
N PHE A 127 15.71 0.74 9.94
CA PHE A 127 15.34 2.14 10.05
C PHE A 127 16.57 3.00 10.36
N SER A 128 16.60 4.22 9.82
CA SER A 128 17.78 5.10 9.87
C SER A 128 17.47 6.59 9.88
N ARG A 129 16.19 6.95 9.95
CA ARG A 129 15.73 8.34 9.78
C ARG A 129 15.06 8.83 11.06
N ASP A 130 15.34 10.08 11.42
CA ASP A 130 15.09 10.64 12.74
C ASP A 130 13.62 10.51 13.19
N ASP A 131 12.64 10.85 12.35
CA ASP A 131 11.22 10.75 12.74
C ASP A 131 10.75 9.30 12.85
N THR A 132 11.32 8.40 12.04
CA THR A 132 11.02 6.98 12.16
C THR A 132 11.57 6.42 13.46
N LEU A 133 12.83 6.73 13.78
CA LEU A 133 13.50 6.27 15.00
C LEU A 133 12.96 6.95 16.27
N GLY A 134 12.53 8.20 16.16
CA GLY A 134 12.07 9.02 17.29
C GLY A 134 10.58 8.92 17.58
N ILE A 135 9.76 8.55 16.60
CA ILE A 135 8.29 8.59 16.72
C ILE A 135 7.68 7.24 16.33
N TYR A 136 7.81 6.84 15.06
CA TYR A 136 6.99 5.74 14.53
C TYR A 136 7.40 4.37 15.04
N GLN A 137 8.70 4.08 15.06
CA GLN A 137 9.24 2.82 15.59
C GLN A 137 8.99 2.68 17.09
N PRO A 138 9.28 3.67 17.96
CA PRO A 138 9.01 3.56 19.39
C PRO A 138 7.53 3.29 19.70
N PHE A 139 6.61 3.93 18.98
CA PHE A 139 5.18 3.67 19.15
C PHE A 139 4.81 2.25 18.70
N ALA A 140 5.38 1.78 17.60
CA ALA A 140 5.18 0.42 17.14
C ALA A 140 5.70 -0.63 18.13
N GLN A 141 6.89 -0.41 18.71
CA GLN A 141 7.46 -1.25 19.77
C GLN A 141 6.54 -1.30 20.98
N MET A 142 6.14 -0.13 21.51
CA MET A 142 5.21 -0.07 22.64
C MET A 142 3.91 -0.84 22.39
N MET A 143 3.31 -0.70 21.20
CA MET A 143 2.07 -1.43 20.87
C MET A 143 2.28 -2.93 20.67
N ALA A 144 3.43 -3.34 20.13
CA ALA A 144 3.80 -4.75 19.99
C ALA A 144 4.09 -5.40 21.35
N ASP A 145 4.64 -4.66 22.31
CA ASP A 145 4.95 -5.16 23.65
C ASP A 145 3.71 -5.17 24.55
N SER A 146 2.98 -4.05 24.62
CA SER A 146 1.78 -3.93 25.44
C SER A 146 0.59 -4.68 24.85
N ARG A 147 0.64 -5.00 23.55
CA ARG A 147 -0.46 -5.58 22.77
C ARG A 147 -1.71 -4.69 22.79
N THR A 148 -1.56 -3.38 22.94
CA THR A 148 -2.66 -2.42 22.98
C THR A 148 -2.29 -1.16 22.20
N LEU A 149 -3.26 -0.30 21.92
CA LEU A 149 -2.98 1.04 21.40
C LEU A 149 -2.13 1.84 22.41
N VAL A 150 -1.26 2.72 21.92
CA VAL A 150 -0.54 3.66 22.80
C VAL A 150 -1.55 4.56 23.50
N PRO A 151 -1.44 4.77 24.83
CA PRO A 151 -2.30 5.71 25.54
C PRO A 151 -2.17 7.13 24.96
N LEU A 152 -3.29 7.69 24.51
CA LEU A 152 -3.37 9.05 23.97
C LEU A 152 -3.41 10.13 25.08
N THR A 153 -2.82 9.84 26.24
CA THR A 153 -2.82 10.70 27.43
C THR A 153 -1.41 11.23 27.72
N GLY A 154 -1.30 12.42 28.33
CA GLY A 154 -0.03 13.01 28.80
C GLY A 154 0.45 14.24 28.00
N ALA A 155 1.56 14.84 28.46
CA ALA A 155 2.13 16.08 27.91
C ALA A 155 2.59 15.94 26.44
N ASP A 156 3.03 14.74 26.03
CA ASP A 156 3.44 14.42 24.65
C ASP A 156 2.29 13.90 23.77
N SER A 157 1.04 14.09 24.19
CA SER A 157 -0.16 13.63 23.47
C SER A 157 -0.23 14.11 22.03
N LEU A 158 0.38 15.26 21.69
CA LEU A 158 0.51 15.77 20.32
C LEU A 158 1.28 14.82 19.41
N TYR A 159 2.43 14.29 19.86
CA TYR A 159 3.18 13.29 19.08
C TYR A 159 2.45 11.95 19.09
N ARG A 160 1.78 11.59 20.19
CA ARG A 160 0.97 10.37 20.27
C ARG A 160 -0.30 10.43 19.42
N ALA A 161 -0.70 11.61 18.94
CA ALA A 161 -1.81 11.79 18.03
C ALA A 161 -1.40 11.79 16.54
N TYR A 162 -0.11 11.55 16.23
CA TYR A 162 0.34 11.39 14.85
C TYR A 162 -0.43 10.25 14.15
N PRO A 163 -0.66 10.33 12.82
CA PRO A 163 -1.40 9.29 12.10
C PRO A 163 -0.91 7.87 12.40
N MET A 164 -1.79 7.07 13.02
CA MET A 164 -1.45 5.74 13.57
C MET A 164 -1.26 4.65 12.51
N ALA A 165 -1.52 4.93 11.24
CA ALA A 165 -1.47 3.92 10.17
C ALA A 165 -0.09 3.24 10.10
N LEU A 166 1.01 4.01 10.03
CA LEU A 166 2.35 3.41 9.97
C LEU A 166 2.78 2.74 11.28
N PRO A 167 2.65 3.37 12.46
CA PRO A 167 2.96 2.71 13.73
C PRO A 167 2.19 1.39 13.94
N LEU A 168 0.90 1.33 13.59
CA LEU A 168 0.10 0.11 13.69
C LEU A 168 0.56 -0.95 12.69
N ALA A 169 0.90 -0.55 11.46
CA ALA A 169 1.44 -1.47 10.47
C ALA A 169 2.78 -2.07 10.92
N TYR A 170 3.68 -1.26 11.47
CA TYR A 170 4.95 -1.73 12.05
C TYR A 170 4.70 -2.67 13.24
N ALA A 171 3.83 -2.29 14.18
CA ALA A 171 3.48 -3.13 15.32
C ALA A 171 2.95 -4.51 14.87
N PHE A 172 2.13 -4.56 13.82
CA PHE A 172 1.67 -5.82 13.25
C PHE A 172 2.81 -6.69 12.74
N THR A 173 3.77 -6.10 12.01
CA THR A 173 4.93 -6.85 11.51
C THR A 173 5.80 -7.41 12.64
N TYR A 174 5.92 -6.69 13.76
CA TYR A 174 6.64 -7.13 14.96
C TYR A 174 5.88 -8.26 15.66
N ILE A 175 4.56 -8.14 15.80
CA ILE A 175 3.68 -9.17 16.36
C ILE A 175 3.78 -10.48 15.57
N LEU A 176 3.75 -10.41 14.24
CA LEU A 176 3.89 -11.60 13.39
C LEU A 176 5.30 -12.19 13.46
N SER A 177 6.32 -11.33 13.43
CA SER A 177 7.72 -11.78 13.44
C SER A 177 8.15 -12.34 14.79
N GLY A 178 7.49 -11.94 15.88
CA GLY A 178 7.88 -12.27 17.26
C GLY A 178 9.08 -11.47 17.78
N TRP A 179 9.56 -10.51 17.00
CA TRP A 179 10.68 -9.62 17.31
C TRP A 179 10.56 -8.34 16.46
N GLU A 180 11.37 -7.33 16.76
CA GLU A 180 11.40 -6.03 16.07
C GLU A 180 11.99 -6.11 14.66
N ASN A 181 11.26 -6.75 13.75
CA ASN A 181 11.66 -6.94 12.37
C ASN A 181 11.52 -5.65 11.56
N GLU A 182 12.46 -4.72 11.75
CA GLU A 182 12.50 -3.42 11.07
C GLU A 182 12.50 -3.54 9.54
N TYR A 183 13.14 -4.58 9.00
CA TYR A 183 13.20 -4.84 7.56
C TYR A 183 11.82 -5.05 6.95
N LEU A 184 11.00 -5.90 7.58
CA LEU A 184 9.62 -6.14 7.13
C LEU A 184 8.73 -4.92 7.39
N ALA A 185 8.88 -4.28 8.56
CA ALA A 185 8.15 -3.07 8.90
C ALA A 185 8.37 -1.96 7.86
N ARG A 186 9.62 -1.76 7.44
CA ARG A 186 10.05 -0.75 6.48
C ARG A 186 9.58 -1.01 5.05
N VAL A 187 9.33 -2.26 4.67
CA VAL A 187 8.76 -2.60 3.36
C VAL A 187 7.33 -2.10 3.20
N VAL A 188 6.54 -2.03 4.27
CA VAL A 188 5.14 -1.58 4.21
C VAL A 188 4.99 -0.15 3.66
N PRO A 189 5.62 0.89 4.22
CA PRO A 189 5.56 2.26 3.71
C PRO A 189 6.28 2.38 2.36
N ALA A 190 7.31 1.57 2.12
CA ALA A 190 7.99 1.53 0.83
C ALA A 190 7.07 1.05 -0.29
N LEU A 191 6.23 0.05 -0.01
CA LEU A 191 5.23 -0.44 -0.95
C LEU A 191 4.18 0.62 -1.27
N LEU A 192 3.69 1.36 -0.27
CA LEU A 192 2.77 2.48 -0.48
C LEU A 192 3.45 3.59 -1.30
N SER A 193 4.69 3.92 -0.99
CA SER A 193 5.48 4.92 -1.73
C SER A 193 5.69 4.51 -3.18
N VAL A 194 6.04 3.26 -3.46
CA VAL A 194 6.14 2.71 -4.81
C VAL A 194 4.81 2.78 -5.56
N GLY A 195 3.69 2.65 -4.84
CA GLY A 195 2.34 2.86 -5.38
C GLY A 195 2.12 4.25 -6.01
N CYS A 196 2.90 5.26 -5.63
CA CYS A 196 2.87 6.57 -6.28
C CYS A 196 3.25 6.53 -7.76
N LEU A 197 4.08 5.57 -8.19
CA LEU A 197 4.53 5.47 -9.59
C LEU A 197 3.38 5.09 -10.55
N PRO A 198 2.67 3.96 -10.35
CA PRO A 198 1.50 3.67 -11.15
C PRO A 198 0.35 4.67 -10.92
N ALA A 199 0.24 5.28 -9.72
CA ALA A 199 -0.73 6.34 -9.51
C ALA A 199 -0.43 7.58 -10.38
N ALA A 200 0.81 8.04 -10.43
CA ALA A 200 1.24 9.14 -11.29
C ALA A 200 1.03 8.84 -12.78
N TYR A 201 1.30 7.59 -13.19
CA TYR A 201 0.98 7.12 -14.54
C TYR A 201 -0.51 7.28 -14.87
N LEU A 202 -1.37 6.77 -13.98
CA LEU A 202 -2.83 6.83 -14.18
C LEU A 202 -3.35 8.28 -14.17
N ILE A 203 -2.82 9.15 -13.31
CA ILE A 203 -3.20 10.57 -13.26
C ILE A 203 -2.79 11.25 -14.56
N GLY A 204 -1.54 11.06 -15.01
CA GLY A 204 -1.04 11.63 -16.26
C GLY A 204 -1.85 11.21 -17.48
N ARG A 205 -2.32 9.96 -17.52
CA ARG A 205 -3.23 9.48 -18.58
C ARG A 205 -4.58 10.16 -18.58
N ARG A 206 -5.12 10.48 -17.40
CA ARG A 206 -6.48 11.03 -17.23
C ARG A 206 -6.56 12.53 -17.40
N LEU A 207 -5.48 13.27 -17.17
CA LEU A 207 -5.46 14.72 -17.29
C LEU A 207 -5.45 15.23 -18.74
N LEU A 208 -5.11 14.39 -19.72
CA LEU A 208 -5.08 14.79 -21.12
C LEU A 208 -6.30 14.26 -21.91
N PRO A 209 -7.12 15.16 -22.49
CA PRO A 209 -8.13 14.76 -23.47
C PRO A 209 -7.45 14.38 -24.79
N GLY A 210 -7.70 13.18 -25.33
CA GLY A 210 -7.17 12.81 -26.65
C GLY A 210 -7.01 11.32 -26.94
N ARG A 211 -6.31 11.02 -28.05
CA ARG A 211 -6.01 9.66 -28.54
C ARG A 211 -5.10 8.90 -27.57
N SER A 212 -5.29 7.58 -27.46
CA SER A 212 -4.61 6.69 -26.49
C SER A 212 -3.08 6.83 -26.44
N GLY A 213 -2.44 7.17 -27.57
CA GLY A 213 -0.97 7.34 -27.63
C GLY A 213 -0.43 8.51 -26.80
N ALA A 214 -1.07 9.68 -26.86
CA ALA A 214 -0.63 10.88 -26.13
C ALA A 214 -0.88 10.73 -24.62
N GLN A 215 -2.01 10.14 -24.25
CA GLN A 215 -2.34 9.81 -22.86
C GLN A 215 -1.29 8.87 -22.27
N ASN A 216 -0.97 7.78 -22.98
CA ASN A 216 0.02 6.80 -22.50
C ASN A 216 1.40 7.43 -22.35
N LEU A 217 1.83 8.28 -23.28
CA LEU A 217 3.10 9.02 -23.15
C LEU A 217 3.09 9.92 -21.93
N ALA A 218 2.01 10.69 -21.69
CA ALA A 218 1.92 11.54 -20.53
C ALA A 218 1.93 10.77 -19.21
N GLY A 219 1.23 9.63 -19.14
CA GLY A 219 1.33 8.72 -18.00
C GLY A 219 2.76 8.24 -17.77
N VAL A 220 3.43 7.77 -18.83
CA VAL A 220 4.83 7.33 -18.75
C VAL A 220 5.72 8.47 -18.23
N LEU A 221 5.61 9.67 -18.81
CA LEU A 221 6.41 10.82 -18.41
C LEU A 221 6.13 11.22 -16.95
N SER A 222 4.88 11.23 -16.52
CA SER A 222 4.52 11.48 -15.11
C SER A 222 5.17 10.48 -14.17
N ALA A 223 5.10 9.18 -14.48
CA ALA A 223 5.73 8.15 -13.65
C ALA A 223 7.27 8.28 -13.64
N LEU A 224 7.88 8.57 -14.79
CA LEU A 224 9.33 8.74 -14.90
C LEU A 224 9.83 9.99 -14.17
N ILE A 225 9.10 11.09 -14.24
CA ILE A 225 9.42 12.31 -13.48
C ILE A 225 9.47 11.99 -11.99
N ILE A 226 8.46 11.29 -11.46
CA ILE A 226 8.46 10.88 -10.05
C ILE A 226 9.60 9.90 -9.76
N ALA A 227 9.78 8.86 -10.59
CA ALA A 227 10.79 7.84 -10.40
C ALA A 227 12.23 8.40 -10.40
N PHE A 228 12.50 9.43 -11.21
CA PHE A 228 13.81 10.08 -11.28
C PHE A 228 13.96 11.28 -10.36
N THR A 229 12.92 11.67 -9.63
CA THR A 229 13.02 12.72 -8.62
C THR A 229 13.86 12.21 -7.45
N PRO A 230 15.06 12.77 -7.18
CA PRO A 230 15.96 12.24 -6.16
C PRO A 230 15.35 12.26 -4.75
N THR A 231 14.53 13.27 -4.46
CA THR A 231 13.77 13.37 -3.21
C THR A 231 12.82 12.20 -3.06
N PHE A 232 12.04 11.85 -4.10
CA PHE A 232 11.15 10.70 -4.04
C PHE A 232 11.93 9.41 -3.74
N VAL A 233 12.97 9.10 -4.51
CA VAL A 233 13.74 7.85 -4.34
C VAL A 233 14.40 7.76 -2.97
N ARG A 234 15.00 8.85 -2.48
CA ARG A 234 15.69 8.90 -1.19
C ARG A 234 14.75 8.68 -0.01
N TRP A 235 13.52 9.18 -0.11
CA TRP A 235 12.54 9.13 0.96
C TRP A 235 11.57 7.94 0.84
N ALA A 236 11.43 7.31 -0.33
CA ALA A 236 10.44 6.25 -0.57
C ALA A 236 10.60 5.02 0.33
N SER A 237 11.83 4.72 0.75
CA SER A 237 12.10 3.65 1.70
C SER A 237 12.48 4.19 3.08
N SER A 238 12.25 5.46 3.42
CA SER A 238 12.70 6.04 4.70
C SER A 238 12.00 5.50 5.95
N GLY A 239 10.76 5.00 5.79
CA GLY A 239 9.87 4.72 6.92
C GLY A 239 9.04 5.92 7.37
N TYR A 240 9.08 7.03 6.61
CA TYR A 240 8.31 8.25 6.88
C TYR A 240 6.87 8.14 6.37
N VAL A 241 6.00 9.00 6.91
CA VAL A 241 4.57 9.04 6.54
C VAL A 241 4.30 9.84 5.26
N ASP A 242 5.20 10.73 4.84
CA ASP A 242 4.94 11.70 3.77
C ASP A 242 4.58 11.03 2.43
N LEU A 243 5.35 10.04 2.00
CA LEU A 243 5.12 9.36 0.72
C LEU A 243 3.96 8.35 0.78
N PRO A 244 3.77 7.57 1.86
CA PRO A 244 2.53 6.85 2.08
C PRO A 244 1.28 7.75 2.06
N MET A 245 1.36 8.94 2.65
CA MET A 245 0.29 9.94 2.61
C MET A 245 0.09 10.47 1.17
N ALA A 246 1.17 10.78 0.46
CA ALA A 246 1.12 11.21 -0.94
C ALA A 246 0.46 10.15 -1.83
N TYR A 247 0.71 8.86 -1.58
CA TYR A 247 0.02 7.76 -2.26
C TYR A 247 -1.50 7.82 -2.04
N PHE A 248 -1.97 7.98 -0.79
CA PHE A 248 -3.40 8.10 -0.53
C PHE A 248 -4.01 9.34 -1.19
N TRP A 249 -3.30 10.47 -1.20
CA TRP A 249 -3.72 11.66 -1.95
C TRP A 249 -3.80 11.42 -3.46
N ALA A 250 -2.81 10.76 -4.05
CA ALA A 250 -2.82 10.42 -5.47
C ALA A 250 -3.99 9.50 -5.82
N MET A 251 -4.31 8.53 -4.96
CA MET A 251 -5.49 7.68 -5.12
C MET A 251 -6.79 8.49 -5.04
N THR A 252 -6.91 9.41 -4.08
CA THR A 252 -8.06 10.32 -4.00
C THR A 252 -8.24 11.11 -5.29
N VAL A 253 -7.17 11.71 -5.81
CA VAL A 253 -7.19 12.44 -7.09
C VAL A 253 -7.64 11.52 -8.24
N LEU A 254 -7.12 10.29 -8.30
CA LEU A 254 -7.55 9.31 -9.32
C LEU A 254 -9.04 8.99 -9.27
N PHE A 255 -9.61 8.86 -8.08
CA PHE A 255 -11.05 8.64 -7.92
C PHE A 255 -11.86 9.89 -8.26
N CYS A 256 -11.38 11.10 -7.92
CA CYS A 256 -12.03 12.35 -8.33
C CYS A 256 -12.00 12.55 -9.85
N LEU A 257 -10.90 12.19 -10.53
CA LEU A 257 -10.77 12.24 -11.99
C LEU A 257 -11.53 11.09 -12.70
N ARG A 258 -12.28 10.27 -11.97
CA ARG A 258 -13.06 9.15 -12.52
C ARG A 258 -14.52 9.50 -12.80
N VAL A 259 -14.95 10.71 -12.45
CA VAL A 259 -16.30 11.24 -12.72
C VAL A 259 -16.48 11.52 -14.20
#